data_AF-A0A840D1Y6-F1
#
_entry.id   AF-A0A840D1Y6-F1
#
_cell.length_a   1.000
_cell.length_b   1.000
_cell.length_c   1.000
_cell.angle_alpha   90.00
_cell.angle_beta   90.00
_cell.angle_gamma   90.00
#
_symmetry.space_group_name_H-M   'P 1'
#
loop_
_entity.id
_entity.type
_entity.pdbx_description
1 polymer ?
#
loop_
_entity_poly.entity_id
_entity_poly.type
_entity_poly.pdbx_seq_one_letter_code
_entity_poly.pdbx_strand_id
1 'polypeptide(L)'
;MFTIIGIMLAGILIGYTMRFKRLSWIPRVITVFIWLLLFLLGVNVGANERIVKGLYSLGMDALIITLAAVIGSVLAAWGLWYLLYQKNREKP
;
A
#
# COMPACT_ATOMS: atom_id res chain seq x y z
N MET A 1 -16.95 4.54 -11.26
CA MET A 1 -16.77 4.80 -9.81
C MET A 1 -17.66 3.93 -8.95
N PHE A 2 -18.98 4.01 -9.12
CA PHE A 2 -19.95 3.22 -8.33
C PHE A 2 -19.73 1.70 -8.42
N THR A 3 -19.38 1.19 -9.61
CA THR A 3 -19.07 -0.23 -9.83
C THR A 3 -17.87 -0.72 -9.02
N ILE A 4 -16.84 0.11 -8.91
CA ILE A 4 -15.62 -0.21 -8.14
C ILE A 4 -15.98 -0.28 -6.66
N ILE A 5 -16.73 0.71 -6.17
CA ILE A 5 -17.21 0.76 -4.78
C ILE A 5 -18.11 -0.46 -4.48
N GLY A 6 -19.02 -0.82 -5.39
CA GLY A 6 -19.88 -1.98 -5.25
C GLY A 6 -19.10 -3.30 -5.16
N ILE A 7 -18.07 -3.45 -6.01
CA ILE A 7 -17.17 -4.62 -5.97
C ILE A 7 -16.36 -4.65 -4.66
N MET A 8 -15.87 -3.51 -4.18
CA MET A 8 -15.15 -3.44 -2.89
C MET A 8 -16.06 -3.85 -1.71
N LEU A 9 -17.29 -3.33 -1.68
CA LEU A 9 -18.27 -3.68 -0.64
C LEU A 9 -18.62 -5.18 -0.70
N ALA A 10 -18.85 -5.73 -1.89
CA ALA A 10 -19.09 -7.15 -2.06
C ALA A 10 -17.90 -8.00 -1.58
N GLY A 11 -16.67 -7.59 -1.91
CA GLY A 11 -15.45 -8.27 -1.45
C GLY A 11 -15.30 -8.29 0.07
N ILE A 12 -15.61 -7.17 0.74
CA ILE A 12 -15.60 -7.08 2.21
C ILE A 12 -16.67 -7.99 2.80
N LEU A 13 -17.88 -7.99 2.25
CA LEU A 13 -19.00 -8.80 2.73
C LEU A 13 -18.68 -10.30 2.64
N ILE A 14 -18.18 -10.74 1.48
CA ILE A 14 -17.76 -12.13 1.24
C ILE A 14 -16.59 -12.51 2.16
N GLY A 15 -15.59 -11.64 2.29
CA GLY A 15 -14.46 -11.84 3.19
C GLY A 15 -14.86 -11.94 4.65
N TYR A 16 -15.87 -11.18 5.08
CA TYR A 16 -16.42 -11.23 6.43
C TYR A 16 -17.14 -12.54 6.71
N THR A 17 -17.99 -13.02 5.79
CA THR A 17 -18.68 -14.32 5.93
C THR A 17 -17.69 -15.50 5.93
N MET A 18 -16.62 -15.44 5.15
CA MET A 18 -15.59 -16.49 5.08
C MET A 18 -14.55 -16.45 6.21
N ARG A 19 -14.58 -15.44 7.09
CA ARG A 19 -13.63 -15.29 8.21
C ARG A 19 -13.67 -16.44 9.22
N PHE A 20 -14.78 -17.18 9.29
CA PHE A 20 -14.95 -18.32 10.20
C PHE A 20 -14.21 -19.60 9.74
N LYS A 21 -13.70 -19.66 8.51
CA LYS A 21 -12.90 -20.80 8.02
C LYS A 21 -11.43 -20.40 7.93
N ARG A 22 -10.53 -21.14 8.59
CA ARG A 22 -9.07 -20.98 8.42
C ARG A 22 -8.66 -21.41 7.01
N LEU A 23 -8.75 -20.49 6.06
CA LEU A 23 -8.34 -20.68 4.68
C LEU A 23 -6.83 -20.46 4.54
N SER A 24 -6.04 -21.39 5.08
CA SER A 24 -4.57 -21.36 5.04
C SER A 24 -3.98 -21.39 3.63
N TRP A 25 -4.78 -21.73 2.61
CA TRP A 25 -4.36 -21.73 1.20
C TRP A 25 -4.45 -20.37 0.52
N ILE A 26 -5.30 -19.45 1.03
CA ILE A 26 -5.49 -18.12 0.43
C ILE A 26 -4.19 -17.32 0.36
N PRO A 27 -3.36 -17.24 1.42
CA PRO A 27 -2.09 -16.52 1.35
C PRO A 27 -1.17 -17.06 0.25
N ARG A 28 -1.13 -18.39 0.05
CA ARG A 28 -0.32 -19.01 -0.99
C ARG A 28 -0.80 -18.63 -2.39
N VAL A 29 -2.11 -18.64 -2.61
CA VAL A 29 -2.71 -18.19 -3.89
C VAL A 29 -2.39 -16.72 -4.13
N ILE A 30 -2.60 -15.85 -3.13
CA ILE A 30 -2.30 -14.42 -3.25
C ILE A 30 -0.83 -14.19 -3.62
N THR A 31 0.12 -14.86 -2.98
CA THR A 31 1.55 -14.73 -3.30
C THR A 31 1.84 -15.11 -4.76
N VAL A 32 1.25 -16.19 -5.27
CA VAL A 32 1.40 -16.60 -6.68
C VAL A 32 0.82 -15.55 -7.62
N PHE A 33 -0.36 -15.00 -7.32
CA PHE A 33 -0.96 -13.91 -8.09
C PHE A 33 -0.10 -12.65 -8.07
N ILE A 34 0.48 -12.27 -6.92
CA ILE A 34 1.39 -11.13 -6.81
C ILE A 34 2.61 -11.35 -7.72
N TRP A 35 3.23 -12.53 -7.66
CA TRP A 35 4.36 -12.87 -8.54
C TRP A 35 3.99 -12.76 -10.02
N LEU A 36 2.84 -13.31 -10.40
CA LEU A 36 2.35 -13.27 -11.78
C LEU A 36 2.10 -11.82 -12.22
N LEU A 37 1.41 -11.03 -11.40
CA LEU A 37 1.11 -9.63 -11.69
C LEU A 37 2.37 -8.77 -11.78
N LEU A 38 3.35 -8.98 -10.89
CA LEU A 38 4.64 -8.30 -10.95
C LEU A 38 5.42 -8.66 -12.22
N PHE A 39 5.37 -9.92 -12.64
CA PHE A 39 5.98 -10.36 -13.89
C PHE A 39 5.31 -9.69 -15.10
N LEU A 40 3.97 -9.72 -15.18
CA LEU A 40 3.21 -9.06 -16.24
C LEU A 40 3.45 -7.55 -16.26
N LEU A 41 3.54 -6.91 -15.09
CA LEU A 41 3.85 -5.50 -14.97
C LEU A 41 5.25 -5.20 -15.52
N GLY A 42 6.25 -6.00 -15.13
CA GLY A 42 7.62 -5.86 -15.61
C GLY A 42 7.73 -5.96 -17.13
N VAL A 43 7.02 -6.91 -17.75
CA VAL A 43 6.97 -7.05 -19.22
C VAL A 43 6.30 -5.86 -19.88
N ASN A 44 5.13 -5.43 -19.39
CA ASN A 44 4.41 -4.27 -19.96
C ASN A 44 5.20 -2.96 -19.86
N VAL A 45 5.89 -2.77 -18.74
CA VAL A 45 6.72 -1.59 -18.49
C VAL A 45 8.01 -1.65 -19.31
N GLY A 46 8.66 -2.82 -19.39
CA GLY A 46 9.92 -3.01 -20.12
C GLY A 46 9.78 -2.95 -21.64
N ALA A 47 8.65 -3.39 -22.19
CA ALA A 47 8.38 -3.36 -23.63
C ALA A 47 8.06 -1.95 -24.17
N ASN A 48 7.86 -0.96 -23.30
CA ASN A 48 7.45 0.39 -23.70
C ASN A 48 8.58 1.39 -23.50
N GLU A 49 9.31 1.71 -24.58
CA GLU A 49 10.45 2.65 -24.53
C GLU A 49 10.11 4.03 -23.94
N ARG A 50 8.86 4.49 -24.08
CA ARG A 50 8.41 5.76 -23.45
C ARG A 50 8.36 5.63 -21.94
N ILE A 51 7.89 4.50 -21.43
CA ILE A 51 7.89 4.24 -20.00
C ILE A 51 9.31 4.00 -19.53
N VAL A 52 10.14 3.23 -20.23
CA VAL A 52 11.55 3.00 -19.84
C VAL A 52 12.36 4.30 -19.77
N LYS A 53 12.22 5.20 -20.75
CA LYS A 53 12.84 6.53 -20.71
C LYS A 53 12.21 7.44 -19.65
N GLY A 54 10.90 7.31 -19.44
CA GLY A 54 10.15 8.00 -18.40
C GLY A 54 10.41 7.49 -16.98
N LEU A 55 10.85 6.24 -16.80
CA LEU A 55 11.12 5.61 -15.49
C LEU A 55 12.22 6.35 -14.75
N TYR A 56 13.20 6.92 -15.44
CA TYR A 56 14.23 7.73 -14.79
C TYR A 56 13.64 9.02 -14.21
N SER A 57 12.82 9.74 -14.98
CA SER A 57 12.15 10.97 -14.53
C SER A 57 11.11 10.69 -13.44
N LEU A 58 10.20 9.75 -13.70
CA LEU A 58 9.18 9.31 -12.76
C LEU A 58 9.79 8.67 -11.51
N GLY A 59 10.92 7.98 -11.65
CA GLY A 59 11.66 7.39 -10.55
C GLY A 59 12.26 8.47 -9.64
N MET A 60 12.82 9.53 -10.21
CA MET A 60 13.32 10.66 -9.41
C MET A 60 12.19 11.37 -8.67
N ASP A 61 11.08 11.66 -9.36
CA ASP A 61 9.90 12.27 -8.73
C ASP A 61 9.34 11.39 -7.62
N ALA A 62 9.21 10.07 -7.86
CA ALA A 62 8.75 9.12 -6.88
C ALA A 62 9.70 9.01 -5.68
N LEU A 63 11.02 9.08 -5.88
CA LEU A 63 12.01 9.07 -4.80
C LEU A 63 11.87 10.31 -3.92
N ILE A 64 11.75 11.50 -4.52
CA ILE A 64 11.58 12.75 -3.77
C ILE A 64 10.29 12.71 -2.96
N ILE A 65 9.17 12.30 -3.58
CA ILE A 65 7.88 12.18 -2.90
C ILE A 65 7.95 11.15 -1.76
N THR A 66 8.60 10.01 -1.97
CA THR A 66 8.74 8.95 -0.95
C THR A 66 9.58 9.44 0.23
N LEU A 67 10.71 10.10 -0.03
CA LEU A 67 11.55 10.67 1.03
C LEU A 67 10.80 11.74 1.83
N ALA A 68 10.12 12.65 1.13
CA ALA A 68 9.31 13.68 1.77
C ALA A 68 8.18 13.07 2.63
N ALA A 69 7.48 12.06 2.10
CA ALA A 69 6.41 11.37 2.81
C ALA A 69 6.92 10.59 4.03
N VAL A 70 8.06 9.91 3.93
CA VAL A 70 8.68 9.18 5.05
C VAL A 70 9.13 10.15 6.14
N ILE A 71 9.86 11.21 5.77
CA ILE A 71 10.31 12.22 6.73
C ILE A 71 9.10 12.88 7.42
N GLY A 72 8.10 13.29 6.63
CA GLY A 72 6.87 13.88 7.17
C GLY A 72 6.13 12.93 8.12
N SER A 73 6.04 11.65 7.78
CA SER A 73 5.39 10.63 8.62
C SER A 73 6.15 10.40 9.93
N VAL A 74 7.49 10.34 9.89
CA VAL A 74 8.34 10.18 11.08
C VAL A 74 8.24 11.41 11.98
N LEU A 75 8.29 12.62 11.42
CA LEU A 75 8.15 13.86 12.18
C LEU A 75 6.76 13.98 12.82
N ALA A 76 5.70 13.63 12.09
CA ALA A 76 4.34 13.63 12.62
C ALA A 76 4.17 12.60 13.75
N ALA A 77 4.71 11.39 13.59
CA ALA A 77 4.70 10.36 14.63
C ALA A 77 5.49 10.80 15.87
N TRP A 78 6.64 11.46 15.69
CA TRP A 78 7.43 12.01 16.77
C TRP A 78 6.73 13.16 17.50
N GLY A 79 6.09 14.07 16.77
CA GLY A 79 5.28 15.15 17.34
C GLY A 79 4.08 14.61 18.13
N LEU A 80 3.38 13.61 17.59
CA LEU A 80 2.30 12.92 18.28
C LEU A 80 2.79 12.24 19.57
N TRP A 81 3.95 11.56 19.51
CA TRP A 81 4.58 10.95 20.68
C TRP A 81 4.92 11.99 21.75
N TYR A 82 5.49 13.12 21.35
CA TYR A 82 5.83 14.20 22.28
C TYR A 82 4.59 14.81 22.96
N LEU A 83 3.53 15.08 22.19
CA LEU A 83 2.27 15.60 22.72
C LEU A 83 1.56 14.61 23.65
N LEU A 84 1.52 13.32 23.30
CA LEU A 84 0.96 12.30 24.19
C LEU A 84 1.83 12.09 25.44
N TYR A 85 3.15 12.16 25.32
CA TYR A 85 4.07 12.01 26.45
C TYR A 85 3.96 13.18 27.44
N GLN A 86 3.83 14.42 26.96
CA GLN A 86 3.53 15.57 27.82
C GLN A 86 2.16 15.43 28.50
N LYS A 87 1.12 15.05 27.75
CA LYS A 87 -0.23 14.86 28.28
C LYS A 87 -0.33 13.74 29.34
N ASN A 88 0.51 12.70 29.23
CA ASN A 88 0.59 11.62 30.22
C ASN A 88 1.41 11.99 31.47
N ARG A 89 2.16 13.09 31.48
CA ARG A 89 2.80 13.63 32.70
C ARG A 89 1.89 14.54 33.53
N GLU A 90 0.79 15.04 32.96
CA GLU A 90 -0.19 15.90 33.64
C GLU A 90 -1.34 15.14 34.32
N LYS A 91 -1.31 13.79 34.30
CA LYS A 91 -2.22 12.99 35.13
C LYS A 91 -1.48 12.57 36.41
N PRO A 92 -1.92 13.05 37.60
CA PRO A 92 -1.32 12.69 38.88
C PRO A 92 -1.49 11.21 39.22
#